data_AF-A0A934EKU5-F1
#
_entry.id   AF-A0A934EKU5-F1
#
_cell.length_a   1.000
_cell.length_b   1.000
_cell.length_c   1.000
_cell.angle_alpha   90.00
_cell.angle_beta   90.00
_cell.angle_gamma   90.00
#
_symmetry.space_group_name_H-M   'P 1'
#
loop_
_entity.id
_entity.type
_entity.pdbx_description
1 polymer ?
#
loop_
_entity_poly.entity_id
_entity_poly.type
_entity_poly.pdbx_seq_one_letter_code
_entity_poly.pdbx_strand_id
1 'polypeptide(L)'
;MLVWLPLGCAHRRNSVVPLFLLLGMIFLLPQSAGSTDSNDFVTVQASSTKSTLMSIQFRTPQNGWVVGTGGTILKTTDGGKKWKRQTSGTSTLLTSVFFADSSKGWVTGAGGFLGRTTNGGESWLPQPLDTQQALYGIYFTSPRVGWVVGGGGTIFHTVDGGPNGLIRPYLAERLVRGSRIC
;
A
#
# COMPACT_ATOMS: atom_id res chain seq x y z
N MET A 1 24.68 -85.87 7.50
CA MET A 1 23.41 -85.11 7.63
C MET A 1 23.80 -83.64 7.70
N LEU A 2 23.42 -82.88 6.66
CA LEU A 2 23.39 -81.41 6.48
C LEU A 2 24.43 -80.55 7.24
N VAL A 3 25.51 -80.08 6.60
CA VAL A 3 25.70 -78.84 5.80
C VAL A 3 25.59 -77.54 6.61
N TRP A 4 26.70 -76.79 6.74
CA TRP A 4 26.94 -75.40 6.27
C TRP A 4 28.15 -74.75 7.01
N LEU A 5 29.21 -74.51 6.24
CA LEU A 5 30.30 -73.51 6.44
C LEU A 5 29.71 -72.07 6.21
N PRO A 6 30.46 -70.93 6.19
CA PRO A 6 31.91 -70.70 6.34
C PRO A 6 32.36 -69.40 7.07
N LEU A 7 33.70 -69.28 7.25
CA LEU A 7 34.62 -68.13 7.03
C LEU A 7 34.39 -66.80 7.78
N GLY A 8 35.39 -66.04 8.25
CA GLY A 8 36.87 -66.06 8.14
C GLY A 8 37.40 -64.97 9.11
N CYS A 9 38.56 -65.11 9.77
CA CYS A 9 39.93 -64.88 9.26
C CYS A 9 40.02 -63.59 8.40
N ALA A 10 40.94 -62.65 8.57
CA ALA A 10 42.20 -62.55 9.33
C ALA A 10 42.58 -61.04 9.39
N HIS A 11 43.01 -60.51 10.54
CA HIS A 11 44.40 -60.31 10.95
C HIS A 11 45.13 -59.08 10.34
N ARG A 12 45.12 -58.00 11.14
CA ARG A 12 46.20 -57.07 11.56
C ARG A 12 47.39 -56.82 10.60
N ARG A 13 47.72 -55.54 10.37
CA ARG A 13 49.11 -55.02 10.33
C ARG A 13 49.15 -53.50 10.58
N ASN A 14 50.02 -53.09 11.51
CA ASN A 14 50.47 -51.72 11.74
C ASN A 14 51.27 -51.21 10.54
N SER A 15 51.04 -49.97 10.09
CA SER A 15 51.97 -49.23 9.23
C SER A 15 51.88 -47.72 9.50
N VAL A 16 53.03 -47.18 9.93
CA VAL A 16 53.54 -45.80 9.85
C VAL A 16 52.76 -44.78 8.99
N VAL A 17 52.43 -43.64 9.58
CA VAL A 17 51.86 -42.45 8.92
C VAL A 17 53.01 -41.58 8.37
N PRO A 18 53.06 -41.27 7.06
CA PRO A 18 54.01 -40.30 6.54
C PRO A 18 53.44 -38.88 6.60
N LEU A 19 54.29 -37.99 7.08
CA LEU A 19 54.20 -36.53 7.11
C LEU A 19 54.11 -35.98 5.67
N PHE A 20 52.95 -35.46 5.28
CA PHE A 20 52.79 -34.63 4.08
C PHE A 20 52.60 -33.16 4.48
N LEU A 21 53.65 -32.36 4.30
CA LEU A 21 53.58 -30.91 4.18
C LEU A 21 53.19 -30.57 2.75
N LEU A 22 52.02 -30.00 2.53
CA LEU A 22 51.73 -29.19 1.33
C LEU A 22 50.64 -28.16 1.65
N LEU A 23 50.95 -26.91 1.30
CA LEU A 23 50.20 -25.69 1.62
C LEU A 23 48.71 -25.83 1.27
N GLY A 24 47.83 -25.64 2.25
CA GLY A 24 46.40 -25.81 2.00
C GLY A 24 45.49 -25.45 3.16
N MET A 25 45.67 -24.27 3.76
CA MET A 25 44.63 -23.64 4.59
C MET A 25 44.50 -22.19 4.17
N ILE A 26 43.90 -21.98 3.00
CA ILE A 26 43.15 -20.75 2.78
C ILE A 26 42.00 -20.83 3.78
N PHE A 27 42.05 -20.00 4.81
CA PHE A 27 40.91 -19.76 5.68
C PHE A 27 39.76 -19.31 4.75
N LEU A 28 38.77 -20.18 4.55
CA LEU A 28 37.47 -19.77 4.04
C LEU A 28 36.87 -18.87 5.11
N LEU A 29 37.20 -17.58 5.06
CA LEU A 29 36.27 -16.58 5.56
C LEU A 29 34.92 -16.93 4.89
N PRO A 30 33.80 -16.94 5.62
CA PRO A 30 32.54 -16.86 4.92
C PRO A 30 32.68 -15.58 4.11
N GLN A 31 32.77 -15.72 2.79
CA GLN A 31 32.59 -14.60 1.90
C GLN A 31 31.24 -14.06 2.36
N SER A 32 31.25 -12.89 3.00
CA SER A 32 30.02 -12.13 3.05
C SER A 32 29.68 -12.03 1.58
N ALA A 33 28.65 -12.75 1.15
CA ALA A 33 27.90 -12.38 -0.02
C ALA A 33 27.37 -11.00 0.33
N GLY A 34 28.24 -9.99 0.19
CA GLY A 34 27.83 -8.63 -0.06
C GLY A 34 26.99 -8.80 -1.30
N SER A 35 25.67 -8.76 -1.11
CA SER A 35 24.71 -8.77 -2.19
C SER A 35 25.03 -7.53 -3.02
N THR A 36 25.86 -7.71 -4.03
CA THR A 36 26.05 -6.75 -5.09
C THR A 36 24.72 -6.59 -5.80
N ASP A 37 24.30 -5.34 -5.85
CA ASP A 37 23.23 -4.78 -6.65
C ASP A 37 21.80 -5.16 -6.24
N SER A 38 21.31 -4.46 -5.21
CA SER A 38 19.91 -4.03 -5.26
C SER A 38 19.74 -3.30 -6.60
N ASN A 39 18.96 -3.90 -7.49
CA ASN A 39 18.55 -3.26 -8.74
C ASN A 39 17.72 -2.01 -8.41
N ASP A 40 18.39 -0.91 -8.06
CA ASP A 40 17.81 0.40 -7.76
C ASP A 40 17.46 1.18 -9.04
N PHE A 41 17.17 0.46 -10.13
CA PHE A 41 16.76 1.05 -11.38
C PHE A 41 15.26 1.36 -11.35
N VAL A 42 14.93 2.64 -11.49
CA VAL A 42 13.55 3.08 -11.71
C VAL A 42 13.10 2.61 -13.10
N THR A 43 12.12 1.72 -13.14
CA THR A 43 11.54 1.20 -14.39
C THR A 43 10.14 1.76 -14.61
N VAL A 44 9.83 2.14 -15.85
CA VAL A 44 8.48 2.61 -16.21
C VAL A 44 7.53 1.42 -16.22
N GLN A 45 6.44 1.52 -15.47
CA GLN A 45 5.35 0.54 -15.48
C GLN A 45 4.17 1.04 -16.30
N ALA A 46 3.56 0.14 -17.07
CA ALA A 46 2.35 0.47 -17.84
C ALA A 46 1.14 0.60 -16.90
N SER A 47 0.49 1.76 -16.92
CA SER A 47 -0.76 2.02 -16.20
C SER A 47 -2.02 1.62 -17.00
N SER A 48 -1.86 1.32 -18.29
CA SER A 48 -2.93 1.06 -19.25
C SER A 48 -3.92 2.22 -19.45
N THR A 49 -3.55 3.45 -19.07
CA THR A 49 -4.36 4.67 -19.28
C THR A 49 -3.52 5.82 -19.83
N LYS A 50 -4.17 6.77 -20.51
CA LYS A 50 -3.58 8.04 -20.97
C LYS A 50 -3.88 9.21 -20.02
N SER A 51 -4.64 8.98 -18.96
CA SER A 51 -4.99 10.00 -17.96
C SER A 51 -3.78 10.41 -17.13
N THR A 52 -3.72 11.69 -16.76
CA THR A 52 -2.77 12.21 -15.77
C THR A 52 -3.09 11.59 -14.42
N LEU A 53 -2.09 10.98 -13.79
CA LEU A 53 -2.20 10.38 -12.47
C LEU A 53 -1.69 11.38 -11.43
N MET A 54 -2.44 11.57 -10.35
CA MET A 54 -2.26 12.67 -9.40
C MET A 54 -1.77 12.19 -8.02
N SER A 55 -2.21 11.01 -7.60
CA SER A 55 -1.90 10.49 -6.27
C SER A 55 -1.92 8.98 -6.26
N ILE A 56 -1.13 8.41 -5.36
CA ILE A 56 -0.99 6.97 -5.15
C ILE A 56 -0.96 6.69 -3.65
N GLN A 57 -1.57 5.57 -3.25
CA GLN A 57 -1.42 5.03 -1.91
C GLN A 57 -1.32 3.51 -1.97
N PHE A 58 -0.31 2.95 -1.30
CA PHE A 58 -0.25 1.53 -0.96
C PHE A 58 -0.63 1.35 0.51
N ARG A 59 -1.48 0.36 0.79
CA ARG A 59 -1.83 -0.03 2.17
C ARG A 59 -1.09 -1.29 2.61
N THR A 60 -0.75 -2.13 1.65
CA THR A 60 0.10 -3.32 1.83
C THR A 60 1.06 -3.36 0.66
N PRO A 61 2.15 -4.14 0.71
CA PRO A 61 3.06 -4.26 -0.44
C PRO A 61 2.36 -4.77 -1.72
N GLN A 62 1.19 -5.41 -1.61
CA GLN A 62 0.44 -5.97 -2.73
C GLN A 62 -0.71 -5.06 -3.19
N ASN A 63 -1.39 -4.38 -2.27
CA ASN A 63 -2.59 -3.60 -2.56
C ASN A 63 -2.32 -2.10 -2.55
N GLY A 64 -2.58 -1.47 -3.70
CA GLY A 64 -2.43 -0.04 -3.90
C GLY A 64 -3.46 0.53 -4.87
N TRP A 65 -3.65 1.84 -4.79
CA TRP A 65 -4.60 2.61 -5.60
C TRP A 65 -3.94 3.86 -6.14
N VAL A 66 -4.28 4.21 -7.37
CA VAL A 66 -3.87 5.45 -8.05
C VAL A 66 -5.10 6.18 -8.52
N VAL A 67 -5.09 7.51 -8.43
CA VAL A 67 -6.19 8.37 -8.90
C VAL A 67 -5.70 9.45 -9.84
N GLY A 68 -6.59 9.98 -10.69
CA GLY A 68 -6.21 10.97 -11.69
C GLY A 68 -7.34 11.68 -12.43
N THR A 69 -7.02 12.26 -13.58
CA THR A 69 -7.97 12.98 -14.44
C THR A 69 -9.07 12.07 -14.98
N GLY A 70 -10.23 12.64 -15.31
CA GLY A 70 -11.34 11.91 -15.92
C GLY A 70 -11.98 10.87 -14.98
N GLY A 71 -11.94 11.10 -13.67
CA GLY A 71 -12.41 10.15 -12.67
C GLY A 71 -11.60 8.86 -12.61
N THR A 72 -10.35 8.87 -13.09
CA THR A 72 -9.52 7.66 -13.17
C THR A 72 -9.19 7.16 -11.78
N ILE A 73 -9.52 5.89 -11.52
CA ILE A 73 -9.05 5.13 -10.36
C ILE A 73 -8.49 3.81 -10.89
N LEU A 74 -7.25 3.49 -10.51
CA LEU A 74 -6.60 2.23 -10.78
C LEU A 74 -6.32 1.51 -9.46
N LYS A 75 -6.49 0.19 -9.43
CA LYS A 75 -6.17 -0.68 -8.29
C LYS A 75 -5.19 -1.75 -8.73
N THR A 76 -4.21 -2.04 -7.88
CA THR A 76 -3.34 -3.21 -7.98
C THR A 76 -3.56 -4.12 -6.78
N THR A 77 -3.38 -5.42 -6.99
CA THR A 77 -3.38 -6.46 -5.95
C THR A 77 -2.12 -7.34 -6.03
N ASP A 78 -1.15 -6.95 -6.86
CA ASP A 78 0.08 -7.69 -7.13
C ASP A 78 1.34 -6.80 -7.00
N GLY A 79 1.23 -5.71 -6.23
CA GLY A 79 2.34 -4.80 -5.93
C GLY A 79 2.70 -3.85 -7.07
N GLY A 80 1.72 -3.51 -7.91
CA GLY A 80 1.89 -2.59 -9.04
C GLY A 80 2.25 -3.26 -10.35
N LYS A 81 2.46 -4.59 -10.38
CA LYS A 81 2.76 -5.32 -11.64
C LYS A 81 1.63 -5.18 -12.65
N LYS A 82 0.38 -5.16 -12.19
CA LYS A 82 -0.80 -4.89 -13.01
C LYS A 82 -1.73 -3.90 -12.31
N TRP A 83 -2.31 -3.00 -13.11
CA TRP A 83 -3.27 -2.01 -12.69
C TRP A 83 -4.62 -2.24 -13.38
N LYS A 84 -5.70 -2.28 -12.61
CA LYS A 84 -7.07 -2.47 -13.10
C LYS A 84 -7.91 -1.23 -12.83
N ARG A 85 -8.61 -0.72 -13.85
CA ARG A 85 -9.52 0.43 -13.70
C ARG A 85 -10.71 0.08 -12.81
N GLN A 86 -11.09 1.01 -11.94
CA GLN A 86 -12.25 0.91 -11.05
C GLN A 86 -13.30 1.98 -11.42
N THR A 87 -14.56 1.74 -11.06
CA THR A 87 -15.65 2.69 -11.30
C THR A 87 -15.70 3.72 -10.17
N SER A 88 -15.35 4.97 -10.48
CA SER A 88 -15.27 6.07 -9.51
C SER A 88 -16.58 6.79 -9.21
N GLY A 89 -17.61 6.57 -10.03
CA GLY A 89 -18.89 7.30 -9.93
C GLY A 89 -18.81 8.77 -10.36
N THR A 90 -17.72 9.20 -11.00
CA THR A 90 -17.53 10.57 -11.48
C THR A 90 -16.59 10.62 -12.69
N SER A 91 -16.58 11.74 -13.40
CA SER A 91 -15.62 12.07 -14.47
C SER A 91 -14.70 13.24 -14.10
N THR A 92 -14.81 13.78 -12.88
CA THR A 92 -14.00 14.92 -12.42
C THR A 92 -12.52 14.54 -12.19
N LEU A 93 -11.66 15.53 -12.05
CA LEU A 93 -10.28 15.32 -11.60
C LEU A 93 -10.27 14.79 -10.17
N LEU A 94 -9.65 13.64 -9.94
CA LEU A 94 -9.36 13.13 -8.60
C LEU A 94 -7.94 13.52 -8.19
N THR A 95 -7.78 14.06 -6.99
CA THR A 95 -6.57 14.71 -6.51
C THR A 95 -5.84 13.94 -5.42
N SER A 96 -6.57 13.18 -4.60
CA SER A 96 -6.00 12.42 -3.48
C SER A 96 -6.79 11.16 -3.21
N VAL A 97 -6.12 10.15 -2.64
CA VAL A 97 -6.71 8.86 -2.24
C VAL A 97 -6.17 8.44 -0.88
N PHE A 98 -7.05 7.94 -0.03
CA PHE A 98 -6.69 7.43 1.30
C PHE A 98 -7.56 6.24 1.70
N PHE A 99 -6.94 5.14 2.11
CA PHE A 99 -7.58 3.98 2.72
C PHE A 99 -7.27 3.87 4.21
N ALA A 100 -8.32 3.82 5.04
CA ALA A 100 -8.24 3.60 6.49
C ALA A 100 -8.13 2.12 6.85
N ASP A 101 -8.61 1.22 5.99
CA ASP A 101 -8.40 -0.23 6.05
C ASP A 101 -8.51 -0.86 4.64
N SER A 102 -8.52 -2.18 4.52
CA SER A 102 -8.60 -2.89 3.23
C SER A 102 -9.92 -2.69 2.49
N SER A 103 -10.97 -2.26 3.19
CA SER A 103 -12.33 -2.10 2.67
C SER A 103 -12.76 -0.64 2.56
N LYS A 104 -12.34 0.22 3.49
CA LYS A 104 -12.77 1.62 3.60
C LYS A 104 -11.71 2.58 3.10
N GLY A 105 -12.09 3.39 2.12
CA GLY A 105 -11.26 4.44 1.57
C GLY A 105 -12.06 5.63 1.06
N TRP A 106 -11.35 6.72 0.79
CA TRP A 106 -11.88 7.98 0.30
C TRP A 106 -11.01 8.52 -0.83
N VAL A 107 -11.64 9.24 -1.74
CA VAL A 107 -10.99 10.02 -2.79
C VAL A 107 -11.53 11.44 -2.78
N THR A 108 -10.65 12.41 -3.05
CA THR A 108 -11.04 13.82 -3.21
C THR A 108 -10.84 14.26 -4.66
N GLY A 109 -11.52 15.33 -5.07
CA GLY A 109 -11.40 15.85 -6.42
C GLY A 109 -11.88 17.28 -6.61
N ALA A 110 -11.86 17.72 -7.87
CA ALA A 110 -12.35 19.03 -8.27
C ALA A 110 -13.88 19.13 -8.10
N GLY A 111 -14.38 20.36 -7.92
CA GLY A 111 -15.81 20.64 -7.73
C GLY A 111 -16.36 20.10 -6.41
N GLY A 112 -15.57 20.11 -5.34
CA GLY A 112 -16.00 19.61 -4.03
C GLY A 112 -16.17 18.08 -3.95
N PHE A 113 -15.70 17.32 -4.94
CA PHE A 113 -15.95 15.88 -4.99
C PHE A 113 -15.25 15.13 -3.86
N LEU A 114 -16.04 14.41 -3.07
CA LEU A 114 -15.59 13.41 -2.12
C LEU A 114 -16.28 12.08 -2.46
N GLY A 115 -15.50 11.05 -2.75
CA GLY A 115 -15.99 9.69 -2.96
C GLY A 115 -15.57 8.79 -1.81
N ARG A 116 -16.41 7.83 -1.44
CA ARG A 116 -16.12 6.82 -0.41
C ARG A 116 -16.34 5.41 -0.94
N THR A 117 -15.48 4.48 -0.54
CA THR A 117 -15.65 3.04 -0.80
C THR A 117 -15.78 2.27 0.52
N THR A 118 -16.50 1.15 0.48
CA THR A 118 -16.59 0.16 1.56
C THR A 118 -16.26 -1.25 1.09
N ASN A 119 -15.80 -1.41 -0.16
CA ASN A 119 -15.44 -2.69 -0.79
C ASN A 119 -14.02 -2.64 -1.40
N GLY A 120 -13.10 -1.90 -0.77
CA GLY A 120 -11.70 -1.88 -1.17
C GLY A 120 -11.47 -1.20 -2.53
N GLY A 121 -12.33 -0.25 -2.88
CA GLY A 121 -12.21 0.56 -4.09
C GLY A 121 -12.74 -0.08 -5.36
N GLU A 122 -13.53 -1.17 -5.26
CA GLU A 122 -14.23 -1.74 -6.42
C GLU A 122 -15.32 -0.80 -6.95
N SER A 123 -16.01 -0.12 -6.02
CA SER A 123 -16.93 0.98 -6.34
C SER A 123 -16.81 2.12 -5.34
N TRP A 124 -17.16 3.32 -5.80
CA TRP A 124 -17.06 4.56 -5.04
C TRP A 124 -18.39 5.31 -5.07
N LEU A 125 -18.85 5.73 -3.90
CA LEU A 125 -20.11 6.45 -3.72
C LEU A 125 -19.81 7.91 -3.36
N PRO A 126 -20.34 8.88 -4.12
CA PRO A 126 -20.22 10.30 -3.78
C PRO A 126 -20.77 10.57 -2.39
N GLN A 127 -20.08 11.43 -1.64
CA GLN A 127 -20.49 11.92 -0.34
C GLN A 127 -20.83 13.40 -0.44
N PRO A 128 -21.99 13.84 0.09
CA PRO A 128 -22.36 15.25 0.06
C PRO A 128 -21.38 16.07 0.91
N LEU A 129 -20.87 17.14 0.31
CA LEU A 129 -20.08 18.19 0.95
C LEU A 129 -20.64 19.54 0.53
N ASP A 130 -20.79 20.45 1.48
CA ASP A 130 -21.25 21.81 1.21
C ASP A 130 -20.10 22.70 0.73
N THR A 131 -19.56 22.37 -0.45
CA THR A 131 -18.56 23.20 -1.15
C THR A 131 -18.52 22.85 -2.63
N GLN A 132 -18.09 23.80 -3.43
CA GLN A 132 -17.70 23.60 -4.83
C GLN A 132 -16.18 23.77 -5.03
N GLN A 133 -15.44 24.07 -3.95
CA GLN A 133 -13.99 24.22 -4.01
C GLN A 133 -13.33 22.89 -4.33
N ALA A 134 -12.27 22.92 -5.15
CA ALA A 134 -11.47 21.72 -5.39
C ALA A 134 -10.85 21.24 -4.07
N LEU A 135 -10.97 19.95 -3.79
CA LEU A 135 -10.37 19.31 -2.64
C LEU A 135 -9.02 18.72 -3.06
N TYR A 136 -7.98 18.89 -2.24
CA TYR A 136 -6.60 18.56 -2.62
C TYR A 136 -5.95 17.50 -1.73
N GLY A 137 -6.41 17.37 -0.48
CA GLY A 137 -5.81 16.47 0.48
C GLY A 137 -6.85 15.85 1.40
N ILE A 138 -6.55 14.63 1.84
CA ILE A 138 -7.38 13.85 2.75
C ILE A 138 -6.48 13.01 3.65
N TYR A 139 -6.81 12.96 4.93
CA TYR A 139 -6.08 12.14 5.88
C TYR A 139 -6.99 11.75 7.05
N PHE A 140 -6.88 10.50 7.50
CA PHE A 140 -7.58 10.02 8.68
C PHE A 140 -6.58 9.47 9.69
N THR A 141 -6.75 9.86 10.96
CA THR A 141 -5.99 9.30 12.09
C THR A 141 -6.59 8.00 12.61
N SER A 142 -7.87 7.76 12.29
CA SER A 142 -8.58 6.50 12.53
C SER A 142 -9.68 6.34 11.48
N PRO A 143 -10.31 5.17 11.32
CA PRO A 143 -11.42 5.00 10.38
C PRO A 143 -12.63 5.92 10.61
N ARG A 144 -12.65 6.69 11.70
CA ARG A 144 -13.72 7.64 12.07
C ARG A 144 -13.28 9.09 12.03
N VAL A 145 -12.05 9.38 12.46
CA VAL A 145 -11.56 10.76 12.61
C VAL A 145 -10.65 11.13 11.46
N GLY A 146 -11.00 12.20 10.73
CA GLY A 146 -10.24 12.63 9.56
C GLY A 146 -10.53 14.05 9.11
N TRP A 147 -9.68 14.52 8.20
CA TRP A 147 -9.70 15.87 7.65
C TRP A 147 -9.61 15.83 6.14
N VAL A 148 -10.30 16.79 5.51
CA VAL A 148 -10.22 17.06 4.07
C VAL A 148 -9.91 18.54 3.87
N VAL A 149 -8.96 18.84 3.01
CA VAL A 149 -8.50 20.20 2.74
C VAL A 149 -8.66 20.54 1.26
N GLY A 150 -8.90 21.81 0.96
CA GLY A 150 -9.18 22.27 -0.40
C GLY A 150 -8.94 23.75 -0.64
N GLY A 151 -9.34 24.22 -1.82
CA GLY A 151 -9.25 25.60 -2.25
C GLY A 151 -9.98 26.58 -1.33
N GLY A 152 -9.59 27.85 -1.39
CA GLY A 152 -10.19 28.91 -0.58
C GLY A 152 -9.96 28.75 0.93
N GLY A 153 -8.95 28.01 1.37
CA GLY A 153 -8.70 27.74 2.79
C GLY A 153 -9.68 26.76 3.42
N THR A 154 -10.38 25.96 2.61
CA THR A 154 -11.39 25.02 3.09
C THR A 154 -10.77 23.90 3.91
N ILE A 155 -11.30 23.68 5.12
CA ILE A 155 -10.98 22.55 5.98
C ILE A 155 -12.27 21.91 6.47
N PHE A 156 -12.44 20.64 6.16
CA PHE A 156 -13.50 19.79 6.67
C PHE A 156 -12.94 18.78 7.69
N HIS A 157 -13.74 18.46 8.70
CA HIS A 157 -13.42 17.47 9.73
C HIS A 157 -14.59 16.52 9.97
N THR A 158 -14.29 15.24 10.22
CA THR A 158 -15.26 14.20 10.61
C THR A 158 -14.76 13.46 11.84
N VAL A 159 -15.69 12.97 12.67
CA VAL A 159 -15.44 12.10 13.83
C VAL A 159 -16.15 10.74 13.72
N ASP A 160 -16.79 10.45 12.59
CA ASP A 160 -17.59 9.26 12.36
C ASP A 160 -17.26 8.50 11.05
N GLY A 161 -16.35 9.02 10.23
CA GLY A 161 -15.93 8.40 8.97
C GLY A 161 -16.95 8.52 7.84
N GLY A 162 -17.98 9.37 8.01
CA GLY A 162 -18.96 9.72 6.99
C GLY A 162 -19.80 8.60 6.36
N PRO A 163 -20.67 7.89 7.11
CA PRO A 163 -21.80 7.17 6.51
C PRO A 163 -23.16 7.88 6.66
N ASN A 164 -23.35 8.74 7.69
CA ASN A 164 -24.66 9.33 8.04
C ASN A 164 -24.55 10.74 8.67
N GLY A 165 -23.46 11.48 8.44
CA GLY A 165 -23.30 12.80 9.06
C GLY A 165 -22.08 13.54 8.54
N LEU A 166 -22.19 14.04 7.31
CA LEU A 166 -21.40 15.08 6.63
C LEU A 166 -20.03 15.39 7.23
N ILE A 167 -18.95 15.32 6.44
CA ILE A 167 -17.73 16.01 6.85
C ILE A 167 -18.06 17.51 6.86
N ARG A 168 -17.99 18.14 8.04
CA ARG A 168 -18.47 19.52 8.25
C ARG A 168 -17.33 20.52 8.17
N PRO A 169 -17.59 21.75 7.66
CA PRO A 169 -16.59 22.80 7.69
C PRO A 169 -16.35 23.22 9.15
N TYR A 170 -15.09 23.33 9.54
CA TYR A 170 -14.71 23.65 10.92
C TYR A 170 -15.26 25.00 11.42
N LEU A 171 -15.64 25.91 10.51
CA LEU A 171 -16.14 27.25 10.83
C LEU A 171 -17.67 27.35 11.02
N ALA A 172 -18.46 26.34 10.61
CA ALA A 172 -19.93 26.46 10.68
C ALA A 172 -20.49 26.34 12.11
N GLU A 173 -19.82 25.61 13.02
CA GLU A 173 -20.38 25.32 14.34
C GLU A 173 -20.01 26.36 15.42
N ARG A 174 -19.01 27.21 15.19
CA ARG A 174 -18.68 28.30 16.14
C ARG A 174 -19.69 29.46 16.13
N LEU A 175 -20.52 29.59 15.08
CA LEU A 175 -21.52 30.65 14.99
C LEU A 175 -22.91 30.25 15.52
N VAL A 176 -23.20 28.96 15.72
CA VAL A 176 -24.53 28.49 16.16
C VAL A 176 -24.64 28.34 17.68
N ARG A 177 -23.52 28.23 18.42
CA ARG A 177 -23.51 28.15 19.89
C ARG A 177 -23.30 29.50 20.59
N GLY A 178 -23.58 30.61 19.89
CA GLY A 178 -23.42 31.98 20.41
C GLY A 178 -24.71 32.72 20.74
N SER A 179 -25.89 32.11 20.61
CA SER A 179 -27.15 32.77 20.96
C SER A 179 -28.20 31.74 21.36
N ARG A 180 -28.19 31.37 22.65
CA ARG A 180 -29.37 31.11 23.51
C ARG A 180 -28.89 31.06 24.96
N ILE A 181 -28.83 32.22 25.61
CA ILE A 181 -29.11 32.36 27.05
C ILE A 181 -30.07 33.54 27.14
N CYS A 182 -31.13 33.37 27.93
CA CYS A 182 -32.32 34.20 28.07
C CYS A 182 -32.05 35.70 28.20
#